data_AF-A0A2E6ZKM4-F1
#
_entry.id   AF-A0A2E6ZKM4-F1
#
_cell.length_a   1.000
_cell.length_b   1.000
_cell.length_c   1.000
_cell.angle_alpha   90.00
_cell.angle_beta   90.00
_cell.angle_gamma   90.00
#
_symmetry.space_group_name_H-M   'P 1'
#
loop_
_entity.id
_entity.type
_entity.pdbx_description
1 polymer ?
#
loop_
_entity_poly.entity_id
_entity_poly.type
_entity_poly.pdbx_seq_one_letter_code
_entity_poly.pdbx_strand_id
1 'polypeptide(L)'
;MDKDKYQKMIDWAKAFDSWRIFPRIFITVYIILLYQVTHWFMNLADPNNAQAGLVSVVVGAGAAWFGLYTGSSKKFDSSGKK
;
A
#
# COMPACT_ATOMS: atom_id res chain seq x y z
N MET A 1 37.72 -4.04 1.63
CA MET A 1 37.10 -2.80 1.12
C MET A 1 35.62 -2.82 1.49
N ASP A 2 35.28 -2.01 2.49
CA ASP A 2 33.95 -1.47 2.86
C ASP A 2 32.70 -2.38 2.87
N LYS A 3 32.72 -3.51 3.58
CA LYS A 3 31.47 -4.26 3.87
C LYS A 3 30.64 -3.58 4.97
N ASP A 4 31.30 -2.88 5.90
CA ASP A 4 30.68 -2.31 7.11
C ASP A 4 29.80 -1.08 6.84
N LYS A 5 30.08 -0.29 5.79
CA LYS A 5 29.27 0.88 5.41
C LYS A 5 27.89 0.49 4.88
N TYR A 6 27.85 -0.50 3.99
CA TYR A 6 26.59 -0.99 3.42
C TYR A 6 25.76 -1.73 4.46
N GLN A 7 26.40 -2.45 5.38
CA GLN A 7 25.68 -3.17 6.42
C GLN A 7 24.98 -2.22 7.39
N LYS A 8 25.63 -1.11 7.78
CA LYS A 8 24.94 -0.03 8.50
C LYS A 8 23.75 0.52 7.71
N MET A 9 23.90 0.87 6.43
CA MET A 9 22.77 1.36 5.62
C MET A 9 21.61 0.35 5.54
N ILE A 10 21.90 -0.95 5.44
CA ILE A 10 20.89 -2.01 5.45
C ILE A 10 20.21 -2.12 6.81
N ASP A 11 20.94 -2.00 7.92
CA ASP A 11 20.38 -2.03 9.26
C ASP A 11 19.51 -0.80 9.56
N TRP A 12 19.90 0.38 9.06
CA TRP A 12 19.06 1.58 9.09
C TRP A 12 17.79 1.38 8.26
N ALA A 13 17.87 0.79 7.07
CA ALA A 13 16.70 0.49 6.25
C ALA A 13 15.76 -0.51 6.94
N LYS A 14 16.29 -1.56 7.57
CA LYS A 14 15.53 -2.53 8.37
C LYS A 14 14.91 -1.89 9.62
N ALA A 15 15.61 -0.99 10.30
CA ALA A 15 15.09 -0.26 11.43
C ALA A 15 13.97 0.71 11.02
N PHE A 16 14.10 1.36 9.86
CA PHE A 16 13.07 2.24 9.29
C PHE A 16 11.82 1.46 8.87
N ASP A 17 12.00 0.29 8.26
CA ASP A 17 10.91 -0.63 7.93
C ASP A 17 10.24 -1.18 9.20
N SER A 18 11.03 -1.48 10.25
CA SER A 18 10.54 -1.94 11.56
C SER A 18 9.64 -0.93 12.26
N TRP A 19 9.80 0.37 12.01
CA TRP A 19 8.90 1.41 12.53
C TRP A 19 7.49 1.31 11.92
N ARG A 20 7.27 0.51 10.87
CA ARG A 20 6.00 0.48 10.14
C ARG A 20 5.67 1.87 9.57
N ILE A 21 6.68 2.59 9.06
CA ILE A 21 6.50 3.86 8.32
C ILE A 21 5.69 3.63 7.04
N PHE A 22 6.04 2.58 6.29
CA PHE A 22 5.41 2.22 5.03
C PHE A 22 3.88 2.04 5.14
N PRO A 23 3.34 1.28 6.11
CA PRO A 23 1.89 1.13 6.26
C PRO A 23 1.19 2.42 6.69
N ARG A 24 1.82 3.23 7.55
CA ARG A 24 1.21 4.48 8.02
C ARG A 24 1.08 5.48 6.88
N ILE A 25 2.13 5.66 6.08
CA ILE A 25 2.09 6.52 4.91
C ILE A 25 1.06 6.00 3.90
N PHE A 26 1.01 4.69 3.67
CA PHE A 26 0.04 4.08 2.77
C PHE A 26 -1.42 4.34 3.18
N ILE A 27 -1.75 4.16 4.46
CA ILE A 27 -3.10 4.45 4.99
C ILE A 27 -3.42 5.94 4.84
N THR A 28 -2.47 6.82 5.14
CA THR A 28 -2.67 8.27 5.06
C THR A 28 -2.95 8.71 3.61
N VAL A 29 -2.15 8.19 2.66
CA VAL A 29 -2.33 8.44 1.22
C VAL A 29 -3.66 7.87 0.73
N TYR A 30 -4.07 6.70 1.22
CA TYR A 30 -5.34 6.08 0.85
C TYR A 30 -6.54 6.93 1.27
N ILE A 31 -6.54 7.43 2.50
CA ILE A 31 -7.60 8.32 3.01
C ILE A 31 -7.68 9.60 2.17
N ILE A 32 -6.55 10.18 1.78
CA ILE A 32 -6.49 11.38 0.94
C ILE A 32 -7.02 11.10 -0.48
N LEU A 33 -6.61 9.98 -1.09
CA LEU A 33 -7.06 9.58 -2.41
C LEU A 33 -8.57 9.34 -2.45
N LEU A 34 -9.11 8.60 -1.48
CA LEU A 34 -10.54 8.40 -1.35
C LEU A 34 -11.27 9.72 -1.16
N TYR A 35 -10.78 10.58 -0.27
CA TYR A 35 -11.37 11.88 -0.03
C TYR A 35 -11.42 12.72 -1.32
N GLN A 36 -10.32 12.82 -2.06
CA GLN A 36 -10.30 13.58 -3.30
C GLN A 36 -11.23 13.00 -4.37
N VAL A 37 -11.23 11.68 -4.56
CA VAL A 37 -12.07 11.03 -5.57
C VAL A 37 -13.56 11.15 -5.23
N THR A 38 -13.93 10.93 -3.97
CA THR A 38 -15.31 11.08 -3.50
C THR A 38 -15.75 12.55 -3.53
N HIS A 39 -14.90 13.47 -3.09
CA HIS A 39 -15.23 14.90 -3.10
C HIS A 39 -15.37 15.44 -4.53
N TRP A 40 -14.50 15.00 -5.45
CA TRP A 40 -14.63 15.30 -6.87
C TRP A 40 -15.93 14.72 -7.45
N PHE A 41 -16.24 13.45 -7.20
CA PHE A 41 -17.46 12.80 -7.70
C PHE A 41 -18.75 13.48 -7.20
N MET A 42 -18.77 13.90 -5.94
CA MET A 42 -19.91 14.61 -5.34
C MET A 42 -20.07 16.05 -5.83
N ASN A 43 -19.01 16.66 -6.38
CA ASN A 43 -19.04 18.03 -6.90
C ASN A 43 -19.44 18.09 -8.38
N LEU A 44 -19.66 16.96 -9.05
CA LEU A 44 -20.14 16.94 -10.43
C LEU A 44 -21.64 17.23 -10.49
N ALA A 45 -22.03 18.19 -11.32
CA ALA A 45 -23.43 18.58 -11.52
C ALA A 45 -24.27 17.50 -12.21
N ASP A 46 -23.65 16.59 -12.98
CA ASP A 46 -24.27 15.42 -13.60
C ASP A 46 -23.40 14.17 -13.34
N PRO A 47 -23.71 13.35 -12.33
CA PRO A 47 -22.96 12.13 -12.08
C PRO A 47 -23.25 11.08 -13.17
N ASN A 48 -22.22 10.71 -13.94
CA ASN A 48 -22.31 9.68 -14.98
C ASN A 48 -21.80 8.32 -14.47
N ASN A 49 -22.45 7.22 -14.88
CA ASN A 49 -22.06 5.84 -14.56
C ASN A 49 -20.60 5.51 -14.91
N ALA A 50 -20.04 6.10 -15.97
CA ALA A 50 -18.64 5.91 -16.33
C ALA A 50 -17.66 6.47 -15.27
N GLN A 51 -18.02 7.59 -14.62
CA GLN A 51 -17.19 8.22 -13.60
C GLN A 51 -17.29 7.48 -12.27
N ALA A 52 -18.46 6.93 -11.94
CA ALA A 52 -18.62 6.01 -10.81
C ALA A 52 -17.76 4.74 -10.99
N GLY A 53 -17.62 4.26 -12.23
CA GLY A 53 -16.71 3.17 -12.58
C GLY A 53 -15.25 3.46 -12.26
N LEU A 54 -14.77 4.68 -12.54
CA LEU A 54 -13.42 5.13 -12.18
C LEU A 54 -13.19 5.08 -10.66
N VAL A 55 -14.16 5.55 -9.86
CA VAL A 55 -14.10 5.50 -8.39
C VAL A 55 -13.96 4.04 -7.91
N SER A 56 -14.74 3.12 -8.47
CA SER A 56 -14.70 1.70 -8.10
C SER A 56 -13.36 1.04 -8.40
N VAL A 57 -12.70 1.39 -9.52
CA VAL A 57 -11.38 0.84 -9.86
C VAL A 57 -10.32 1.35 -8.87
N VAL A 58 -10.36 2.63 -8.51
CA VAL A 58 -9.42 3.22 -7.53
C VAL A 58 -9.58 2.58 -6.15
N VAL A 59 -10.83 2.39 -5.68
CA VAL A 59 -11.12 1.72 -4.40
C VAL A 59 -10.72 0.24 -4.44
N GLY A 60 -11.06 -0.47 -5.52
CA GLY A 60 -10.76 -1.90 -5.69
C GLY A 60 -9.26 -2.20 -5.76
N ALA A 61 -8.50 -1.38 -6.49
CA ALA A 61 -7.04 -1.48 -6.54
C ALA A 61 -6.40 -1.23 -5.16
N GLY A 62 -6.92 -0.27 -4.38
CA GLY A 62 -6.45 -0.02 -3.02
C GLY A 62 -6.69 -1.17 -2.06
N ALA A 63 -7.85 -1.84 -2.16
CA ALA A 63 -8.16 -3.03 -1.37
C ALA A 63 -7.26 -4.23 -1.72
N ALA A 64 -6.97 -4.45 -3.00
CA ALA A 64 -6.04 -5.50 -3.45
C ALA A 64 -4.62 -5.27 -2.91
N TRP A 65 -4.15 -4.02 -2.94
CA TRP A 65 -2.82 -3.67 -2.45
C TRP A 65 -2.71 -3.79 -0.92
N PHE A 66 -3.77 -3.44 -0.19
CA PHE A 66 -3.86 -3.68 1.25
C PHE A 66 -3.84 -5.18 1.59
N GLY A 67 -4.51 -6.01 0.79
CA GLY A 67 -4.48 -7.47 0.93
C GLY A 67 -3.08 -8.06 0.73
N LEU A 68 -2.34 -7.57 -0.27
CA LEU A 68 -0.95 -7.98 -0.50
C LEU A 68 -0.02 -7.49 0.62
N TYR A 69 -0.19 -6.25 1.06
CA TYR A 69 0.63 -5.65 2.11
C TYR A 69 0.43 -6.32 3.48
N THR A 70 -0.81 -6.66 3.85
CA THR A 70 -1.13 -7.37 5.10
C THR A 70 -0.87 -8.88 5.01
N GLY A 71 -0.96 -9.44 3.79
CA GLY A 71 -0.89 -10.88 3.51
C GLY A 71 0.53 -11.47 3.32
N SER A 72 1.57 -10.66 3.08
CA SER A 72 2.94 -11.18 2.86
C SER A 72 3.61 -11.85 4.07
N SER A 73 2.91 -12.00 5.19
CA SER A 73 3.43 -12.66 6.40
C SER A 73 3.45 -14.19 6.34
N LYS A 74 2.78 -14.84 5.37
CA LYS A 74 2.90 -16.30 5.19
C LYS A 74 4.05 -16.61 4.25
N LYS A 75 5.26 -16.77 4.82
CA LYS A 75 6.30 -17.58 4.18
C LYS A 75 5.69 -18.96 3.90
N PHE A 76 5.53 -19.29 2.64
CA PHE A 76 5.27 -20.66 2.22
C PHE A 76 6.56 -21.45 2.48
N ASP A 77 6.73 -21.92 3.72
CA ASP A 77 7.77 -22.90 4.06
C ASP A 77 7.38 -24.23 3.40
N SER A 78 7.82 -24.39 2.14
CA SER A 78 7.80 -25.67 1.45
C SER A 78 9.05 -26.47 1.82
N SER A 79 9.26 -26.72 3.11
CA SER A 79 10.23 -27.73 3.59
C SER A 79 9.53 -29.05 3.87
N GLY A 80 8.85 -29.58 2.85
CA GLY A 80 8.40 -30.97 2.83
C GLY A 80 9.57 -31.91 2.54
N LYS A 81 10.47 -32.11 3.51
CA LYS A 81 11.28 -33.32 3.58
C LYS A 81 10.42 -34.44 4.16
N LYS A 82 10.08 -35.43 3.33
CA LYS A 82 9.95 -36.83 3.76
C LYS A 82 10.58 -37.71 2.68
#